data_AF-A0A1G9H6Z9-F1
#
_entry.id   AF-A0A1G9H6Z9-F1
#
_cell.length_a   1.000
_cell.length_b   1.000
_cell.length_c   1.000
_cell.angle_alpha   90.00
_cell.angle_beta   90.00
_cell.angle_gamma   90.00
#
_symmetry.space_group_name_H-M   'P 1'
#
loop_
_entity.id
_entity.type
_entity.pdbx_description
1 polymer ?
#
loop_
_entity_poly.entity_id
_entity_poly.type
_entity_poly.pdbx_seq_one_letter_code
_entity_poly.pdbx_strand_id
1 'polypeptide(L)'
;MAFNLTRAAATIAGTDLAKATTATIRRKFVTVPARIVLSARRIMLHLPGQWPWEIVWTTLFRHSTERPDPRPADDKTPEPND
;
A
#
# COMPACT_ATOMS: atom_id res chain seq x y z
N MET A 1 17.00 12.54 -2.61
CA MET A 1 15.62 12.28 -3.12
C MET A 1 15.09 10.94 -2.60
N ALA A 2 13.77 10.85 -2.35
CA ALA A 2 12.96 9.62 -2.10
C ALA A 2 12.64 9.12 -0.66
N PHE A 3 12.67 9.95 0.39
CA PHE A 3 12.20 9.54 1.73
C PHE A 3 10.69 9.56 1.92
N ASN A 4 10.00 10.53 1.31
CA ASN A 4 8.55 10.74 1.55
C ASN A 4 7.71 9.56 1.05
N LEU A 5 8.05 8.96 -0.10
CA LEU A 5 7.37 7.77 -0.63
C LEU A 5 7.57 6.55 0.26
N THR A 6 8.81 6.33 0.71
CA THR A 6 9.15 5.22 1.60
C THR A 6 8.45 5.36 2.96
N ARG A 7 8.31 6.59 3.47
CA ARG A 7 7.58 6.90 4.71
C ARG A 7 6.07 6.70 4.54
N ALA A 8 5.48 7.19 3.45
CA ALA A 8 4.06 6.98 3.16
C ALA A 8 3.71 5.49 3.05
N ALA A 9 4.53 4.72 2.32
CA ALA A 9 4.37 3.27 2.20
C ALA A 9 4.45 2.56 3.56
N ALA A 10 5.37 2.97 4.43
CA ALA A 10 5.50 2.41 5.77
C ALA A 10 4.28 2.71 6.65
N THR A 11 3.72 3.92 6.59
CA THR A 11 2.51 4.29 7.34
C THR A 11 1.30 3.46 6.89
N ILE A 12 1.13 3.28 5.58
CA ILE A 12 0.03 2.50 5.00
C ILE A 12 0.15 1.01 5.38
N ALA A 13 1.37 0.50 5.47
CA ALA A 13 1.61 -0.91 5.73
C ALA A 13 1.51 -1.31 7.22
N GLY A 14 1.47 -0.35 8.15
CA GLY A 14 1.23 -0.59 9.58
C GLY A 14 2.20 0.11 10.54
N THR A 15 1.80 0.23 11.81
CA THR A 15 2.47 1.05 12.84
C THR A 15 3.88 0.58 13.20
N ASP A 16 4.13 -0.73 13.20
CA ASP A 16 5.44 -1.29 13.57
C ASP A 16 6.53 -0.98 12.54
N LEU A 17 6.13 -0.75 11.28
CA LEU A 17 7.04 -0.41 10.19
C LEU A 17 7.12 1.09 9.93
N ALA A 18 6.14 1.88 10.40
CA ALA A 18 6.21 3.34 10.40
C ALA A 18 7.43 3.88 11.19
N LYS A 19 7.92 3.11 12.18
CA LYS A 19 9.15 3.41 12.94
C LYS A 19 10.42 2.76 12.37
N ALA A 20 10.31 1.94 11.32
CA ALA A 20 11.44 1.21 10.77
C ALA A 20 12.38 2.11 9.94
N THR A 21 13.66 1.74 9.89
CA THR A 21 14.65 2.45 9.06
C THR A 21 14.36 2.23 7.56
N THR A 22 14.74 3.19 6.72
CA THR A 22 14.59 3.12 5.25
C THR A 22 15.19 1.84 4.66
N ALA A 23 16.33 1.36 5.19
CA ALA A 23 16.94 0.10 4.77
C ALA A 23 16.06 -1.12 5.07
N THR A 24 15.42 -1.13 6.23
CA THR A 24 14.48 -2.19 6.64
C THR A 24 13.23 -2.18 5.76
N ILE A 25 12.70 -0.98 5.46
CA ILE A 25 11.55 -0.82 4.56
C ILE A 25 11.92 -1.32 3.16
N ARG A 26 13.09 -0.94 2.64
CA ARG A 26 13.55 -1.41 1.32
C ARG A 26 13.66 -2.94 1.25
N ARG A 27 14.24 -3.57 2.26
CA ARG A 27 14.40 -5.04 2.30
C ARG A 27 13.05 -5.77 2.34
N LYS A 28 12.09 -5.25 3.10
CA LYS A 28 10.79 -5.90 3.32
C LYS A 28 9.76 -5.59 2.23
N PHE A 29 9.78 -4.39 1.65
CA PHE A 29 8.74 -3.93 0.72
C PHE A 29 9.19 -3.77 -0.72
N VAL A 30 10.43 -3.30 -0.93
CA VAL A 30 10.91 -2.94 -2.27
C VAL A 30 11.64 -4.11 -2.91
N THR A 31 12.35 -4.90 -2.10
CA THR A 31 13.18 -6.02 -2.54
C THR A 31 12.46 -7.36 -2.42
N VAL A 32 11.13 -7.36 -2.57
CA VAL A 32 10.35 -8.60 -2.50
C VAL A 32 10.85 -9.56 -3.58
N PRO A 33 11.15 -10.82 -3.26
CA PRO A 33 11.50 -11.82 -4.26
C PRO A 33 10.21 -12.31 -4.94
N ALA A 34 9.48 -11.38 -5.54
CA ALA A 34 8.26 -11.69 -6.27
C ALA A 34 8.57 -11.82 -7.75
N ARG A 35 8.02 -12.85 -8.38
CA ARG A 35 8.16 -13.04 -9.84
C ARG A 35 7.03 -12.27 -10.52
N ILE A 36 7.41 -11.36 -11.41
CA ILE A 36 6.47 -10.62 -12.26
C ILE A 36 6.20 -11.48 -13.50
N VAL A 37 4.94 -11.79 -13.75
CA VAL A 37 4.48 -12.46 -14.97
C VAL A 37 3.55 -11.50 -15.70
N LEU A 38 3.77 -11.32 -17.01
CA LEU A 38 2.87 -10.55 -17.86
C LEU A 38 2.08 -11.51 -18.73
N SER A 39 0.75 -11.44 -18.66
CA SER A 39 -0.14 -12.21 -19.52
C SER A 39 -1.14 -11.28 -20.19
N ALA A 40 -1.10 -11.23 -21.53
CA ALA A 40 -1.87 -10.32 -22.39
C ALA A 40 -1.79 -8.84 -21.97
N ARG A 41 -2.60 -8.43 -20.99
CA ARG A 41 -2.68 -7.06 -20.42
C ARG A 41 -2.72 -7.05 -18.89
N ARG A 42 -2.36 -8.15 -18.24
CA ARG A 42 -2.37 -8.32 -16.78
C ARG A 42 -0.96 -8.53 -16.27
N ILE A 43 -0.57 -7.71 -15.31
CA ILE A 43 0.64 -7.91 -14.51
C ILE A 43 0.22 -8.79 -13.32
N MET A 44 0.75 -10.01 -13.27
CA MET A 44 0.57 -10.92 -12.14
C MET A 44 1.86 -10.94 -11.33
N LEU A 45 1.72 -10.69 -10.03
CA LEU A 45 2.83 -10.78 -9.10
C LEU A 45 2.69 -12.04 -8.26
N HIS A 46 3.62 -12.98 -8.43
CA HIS A 46 3.68 -14.16 -7.57
C HIS A 46 4.55 -13.86 -6.36
N LEU A 47 3.91 -13.79 -5.20
CA LEU A 47 4.60 -13.68 -3.92
C LEU A 47 5.17 -15.05 -3.52
N PRO A 48 6.31 -15.09 -2.80
CA PRO A 48 6.80 -16.33 -2.20
C PRO A 48 5.79 -16.86 -1.19
N GLY A 49 5.56 -18.18 -1.17
CA GLY A 49 4.75 -18.80 -0.13
C GLY A 49 5.39 -18.67 1.25
N GLN A 50 4.55 -18.57 2.29
CA GLN A 50 4.97 -18.43 3.71
C GLN A 50 5.88 -17.22 3.97
N TRP A 51 5.78 -16.19 3.15
CA TRP A 51 6.62 -15.01 3.32
C TRP A 51 6.12 -14.15 4.50
N PRO A 52 6.95 -13.89 5.53
CA PRO A 52 6.49 -13.25 6.78
C PRO A 52 5.89 -11.84 6.62
N TRP A 53 6.09 -11.20 5.45
CA TRP A 53 5.64 -9.84 5.16
C TRP A 53 4.51 -9.81 4.12
N GLU A 54 3.94 -10.95 3.74
CA GLU A 54 2.90 -11.07 2.73
C GLU A 54 1.67 -10.20 3.03
N ILE A 55 1.16 -10.26 4.26
CA ILE A 55 0.00 -9.46 4.70
C ILE A 55 0.29 -7.97 4.54
N VAL A 56 1.46 -7.56 5.03
CA VAL A 56 1.88 -6.16 5.07
C VAL A 56 2.10 -5.61 3.66
N TRP A 57 2.71 -6.40 2.77
CA TRP A 57 2.87 -6.04 1.36
C TRP A 57 1.53 -5.98 0.62
N THR A 58 0.64 -6.93 0.88
CA THR A 58 -0.70 -6.99 0.25
C THR A 58 -1.56 -5.79 0.63
N THR A 59 -1.53 -5.36 1.90
CA THR A 59 -2.20 -4.14 2.37
C THR A 59 -1.70 -2.91 1.63
N LEU A 60 -0.38 -2.74 1.52
CA LEU A 60 0.21 -1.64 0.77
C LEU A 60 -0.19 -1.68 -0.71
N PHE A 61 -0.08 -2.85 -1.34
CA PHE A 61 -0.39 -3.01 -2.75
C PHE A 61 -1.85 -2.65 -3.03
N ARG A 62 -2.80 -3.21 -2.26
CA ARG A 62 -4.22 -2.88 -2.35
C ARG A 62 -4.47 -1.39 -2.17
N HIS A 63 -4.00 -0.78 -1.09
CA HIS A 63 -4.19 0.65 -0.85
C HIS A 63 -3.60 1.52 -2.00
N SER A 64 -2.50 1.11 -2.62
CA SER A 64 -1.85 1.88 -3.69
C SER A 64 -2.44 1.68 -5.08
N THR A 65 -3.15 0.57 -5.31
CA THR A 65 -3.64 0.17 -6.65
C THR A 65 -5.16 0.09 -6.75
N GLU A 66 -5.85 -0.08 -5.62
CA GLU A 66 -7.30 0.01 -5.56
C GLU A 66 -7.70 1.47 -5.70
N ARG A 67 -8.72 1.70 -6.53
CA ARG A 67 -9.36 3.01 -6.61
C ARG A 67 -10.12 3.24 -5.31
N PRO A 68 -10.02 4.43 -4.68
CA PRO A 68 -10.88 4.75 -3.53
C PRO A 68 -12.35 4.54 -3.91
N ASP A 69 -13.13 3.93 -3.01
CA ASP A 69 -14.58 3.84 -3.17
C ASP A 69 -15.12 5.27 -3.36
N PRO A 70 -15.79 5.60 -4.47
CA PRO A 70 -16.27 6.95 -4.74
C PRO A 70 -17.43 7.37 -3.84
N ARG A 71 -17.73 6.63 -2.76
CA ARG A 71 -18.74 7.01 -1.77
C ARG A 71 -18.51 8.45 -1.34
N PRO A 72 -19.43 9.37 -1.68
CA PRO A 72 -19.17 10.79 -1.52
C PRO A 72 -19.10 11.12 -0.03
N ALA A 73 -18.02 11.80 0.35
CA ALA A 73 -17.98 12.57 1.56
C ALA A 73 -18.90 13.77 1.39
N ASP A 74 -20.22 13.60 1.54
CA ASP A 74 -21.18 14.69 1.70
C ASP A 74 -22.52 14.14 2.23
N ASP A 75 -22.58 13.93 3.55
CA ASP A 75 -23.81 14.20 4.32
C ASP A 75 -23.55 15.45 5.16
N LYS A 76 -23.52 16.59 4.47
CA LYS A 76 -23.65 17.92 5.07
C LYS A 76 -25.03 18.41 4.72
N THR A 77 -26.04 18.00 5.49
CA THR A 77 -27.34 18.69 5.51
C THR A 77 -27.07 20.18 5.78
N PRO A 78 -27.48 21.13 4.91
CA PRO A 78 -27.32 22.55 5.22
C PRO A 78 -28.23 22.90 6.40
N GLU A 79 -27.70 23.58 7.42
CA GLU A 79 -28.52 24.19 8.45
C GLU A 79 -29.48 25.21 7.81
N PRO A 80 -30.75 25.29 8.26
CA PRO A 80 -31.70 26.27 7.76
C PRO A 80 -31.29 27.68 8.25
N ASN A 81 -31.16 28.62 7.32
CA ASN A 81 -30.92 30.03 7.63
C ASN A 81 -32.16 30.64 8.33
N ASP A 82 -31.92 31.34 9.44
CA ASP A 82 -32.83 32.30 10.08
C ASP A 82 -33.11 33.54 9.19
#